data_AF-A0A945MQG9-F1
#
_entry.id   AF-A0A945MQG9-F1
#
_cell.length_a   1.000
_cell.length_b   1.000
_cell.length_c   1.000
_cell.angle_alpha   90.00
_cell.angle_beta   90.00
_cell.angle_gamma   90.00
#
_symmetry.space_group_name_H-M   'P 1'
#
loop_
_entity.id
_entity.type
_entity.pdbx_description
1 polymer ?
#
loop_
_entity_poly.entity_id
_entity_poly.type
_entity_poly.pdbx_seq_one_letter_code
_entity_poly.pdbx_strand_id
1 'polypeptide(L)'
;MATIVVFGHHQGLSGQSTSQPGDKIQVYEVRLVNDGTSSLQAIALTLSDLSSATGITASAITQLSVYKSTDAVFDAPSDSLLGTQTIVNIGAPTTVSLTAPLTWSSDFPYFLVVATFNSTHTDELSGFKDAFRVGSNAGAIQTSSGNVGSAITADDADRHTIDILATQIVFTTLPSDPAAANGDIVSGQVFTTQPVVEARDANGNVDI
;
A
#
# COMPACT_ATOMS: atom_id res chain seq x y z
N MET A 1 32.92 4.44 -18.15
CA MET A 1 32.03 3.89 -17.12
C MET A 1 30.64 4.34 -17.50
N ALA A 2 29.78 3.37 -17.81
CA ALA A 2 28.35 3.59 -18.02
C ALA A 2 27.71 3.91 -16.67
N THR A 3 26.89 4.94 -16.52
CA THR A 3 26.42 5.33 -15.18
C THR A 3 24.97 5.83 -15.18
N ILE A 4 24.07 5.01 -14.60
CA ILE A 4 22.84 5.52 -14.01
C ILE A 4 23.20 6.17 -12.67
N VAL A 5 22.74 7.40 -12.44
CA VAL A 5 22.87 8.09 -11.16
C VAL A 5 21.54 8.64 -10.69
N VAL A 6 21.41 8.79 -9.37
CA VAL A 6 20.30 9.54 -8.78
C VAL A 6 20.52 11.03 -9.03
N PHE A 7 19.49 11.71 -9.53
CA PHE A 7 19.49 13.15 -9.74
C PHE A 7 18.65 13.84 -8.67
N GLY A 8 19.28 14.65 -7.82
CA GLY A 8 18.57 15.32 -6.74
C GLY A 8 18.18 14.35 -5.63
N HIS A 9 16.90 14.04 -5.50
CA HIS A 9 16.33 13.33 -4.35
C HIS A 9 15.65 12.00 -4.77
N HIS A 10 15.64 11.02 -3.87
CA HIS A 10 14.69 9.91 -3.88
C HIS A 10 13.99 9.88 -2.53
N GLN A 11 12.66 9.92 -2.54
CA GLN A 11 11.84 10.03 -1.33
C GLN A 11 11.10 8.70 -1.09
N GLY A 12 10.79 8.42 0.17
CA GLY A 12 9.78 7.45 0.55
C GLY A 12 8.46 8.16 0.79
N LEU A 13 7.69 7.69 1.76
CA LEU A 13 6.55 8.43 2.29
C LEU A 13 6.98 9.73 2.95
N SER A 14 6.07 10.70 3.02
CA SER A 14 6.25 11.94 3.76
C SER A 14 4.96 12.33 4.48
N GLY A 15 5.08 12.60 5.78
CA GLY A 15 3.95 12.87 6.65
C GLY A 15 3.00 11.69 6.79
N GLN A 16 1.82 11.97 7.32
CA GLN A 16 0.77 10.98 7.53
C GLN A 16 -0.29 11.11 6.44
N SER A 17 -0.66 9.99 5.86
CA SER A 17 -1.70 9.92 4.84
C SER A 17 -2.60 8.70 5.07
N THR A 18 -3.80 8.76 4.51
CA THR A 18 -4.82 7.70 4.61
C THR A 18 -5.42 7.42 3.24
N SER A 19 -5.78 6.17 2.97
CA SER A 19 -6.56 5.80 1.78
C SER A 19 -7.42 4.57 2.06
N GLN A 20 -8.32 4.23 1.13
CA GLN A 20 -9.27 3.14 1.30
C GLN A 20 -8.76 1.82 0.72
N PRO A 21 -9.35 0.68 1.11
CA PRO A 21 -9.13 -0.60 0.41
C PRO A 21 -9.30 -0.45 -1.11
N GLY A 22 -8.36 -1.04 -1.86
CA GLY A 22 -8.34 -1.00 -3.33
C GLY A 22 -7.67 0.24 -3.94
N ASP A 23 -7.35 1.25 -3.14
CA ASP A 23 -6.64 2.43 -3.64
C ASP A 23 -5.20 2.10 -4.08
N LYS A 24 -4.66 2.99 -4.90
CA LYS A 24 -3.27 2.98 -5.36
C LYS A 24 -2.57 4.22 -4.83
N ILE A 25 -1.44 4.02 -4.16
CA ILE A 25 -0.67 5.14 -3.60
C ILE A 25 0.81 5.06 -3.97
N GLN A 26 1.40 6.20 -4.27
CA GLN A 26 2.84 6.33 -4.46
C GLN A 26 3.53 6.17 -3.10
N VAL A 27 4.43 5.19 -3.01
CA VAL A 27 5.18 4.86 -1.79
C VAL A 27 6.66 5.26 -1.87
N TYR A 28 7.14 5.52 -3.08
CA TYR A 28 8.52 5.90 -3.34
C TYR A 28 8.62 6.61 -4.68
N GLU A 29 9.56 7.56 -4.76
CA GLU A 29 9.94 8.21 -6.00
C GLU A 29 11.46 8.32 -6.11
N VAL A 30 11.95 8.25 -7.34
CA VAL A 30 13.33 8.63 -7.64
C VAL A 30 13.43 9.25 -9.03
N ARG A 31 14.21 10.32 -9.14
CA ARG A 31 14.60 10.87 -10.42
C ARG A 31 15.99 10.37 -10.82
N LEU A 32 16.12 9.85 -12.03
CA LEU A 32 17.36 9.22 -12.50
C LEU A 32 17.91 9.87 -13.77
N VAL A 33 19.23 9.94 -13.86
CA VAL A 33 19.96 10.19 -15.12
C VAL A 33 20.54 8.88 -15.62
N ASN A 34 20.58 8.71 -16.94
CA ASN A 34 21.26 7.61 -17.60
C ASN A 34 21.97 8.13 -18.86
N ASP A 35 23.14 7.58 -19.16
CA ASP A 35 23.97 7.94 -20.32
C ASP A 35 23.64 7.12 -21.58
N GLY A 36 22.64 6.24 -21.50
CA GLY A 36 22.23 5.38 -22.61
C GLY A 36 22.96 4.04 -22.67
N THR A 37 23.81 3.71 -21.72
CA THR A 37 24.61 2.47 -21.76
C THR A 37 24.36 1.52 -20.60
N SER A 38 23.89 2.03 -19.45
CA SER A 38 23.38 1.18 -18.36
C SER A 38 21.87 0.96 -18.49
N SER A 39 21.35 -0.11 -17.90
CA SER A 39 19.92 -0.37 -17.80
C SER A 39 19.44 -0.41 -16.35
N LEU A 40 18.28 0.18 -16.09
CA LEU A 40 17.51 -0.01 -14.86
C LEU A 40 16.85 -1.39 -14.92
N GLN A 41 16.95 -2.15 -13.83
CA GLN A 41 16.46 -3.53 -13.78
C GLN A 41 15.38 -3.74 -12.73
N ALA A 42 15.52 -3.11 -11.56
CA ALA A 42 14.56 -3.24 -10.47
C ALA A 42 14.70 -2.11 -9.45
N ILE A 43 13.67 -1.96 -8.61
CA ILE A 43 13.70 -1.12 -7.40
C ILE A 43 13.28 -1.98 -6.22
N ALA A 44 14.05 -1.94 -5.13
CA ALA A 44 13.78 -2.70 -3.91
C ALA A 44 13.41 -1.77 -2.74
N LEU A 45 12.25 -2.03 -2.11
CA LEU A 45 11.76 -1.28 -0.95
C LEU A 45 11.40 -2.21 0.18
N THR A 46 11.40 -1.72 1.42
CA THR A 46 10.90 -2.44 2.58
C THR A 46 9.70 -1.68 3.13
N LEU A 47 8.53 -2.29 3.03
CA LEU A 47 7.36 -1.85 3.78
C LEU A 47 7.43 -2.49 5.16
N SER A 48 7.15 -1.75 6.21
CA SER A 48 7.19 -2.25 7.60
C SER A 48 6.00 -1.71 8.36
N ASP A 49 5.52 -2.50 9.33
CA ASP A 49 4.65 -1.98 10.37
C ASP A 49 5.34 -0.85 11.15
N LEU A 50 4.55 -0.09 11.88
CA LEU A 50 5.00 0.98 12.76
C LEU A 50 5.81 0.42 13.95
N SER A 51 6.48 1.31 14.68
CA SER A 51 7.19 0.91 15.90
C SER A 51 6.27 0.34 16.98
N SER A 52 5.05 0.86 17.06
CA SER A 52 3.92 0.25 17.79
C SER A 52 3.06 -0.47 16.77
N ALA A 53 3.13 -1.81 16.76
CA ALA A 53 2.53 -2.62 15.71
C ALA A 53 1.02 -2.35 15.55
N THR A 54 0.61 -2.10 14.31
CA THR A 54 -0.79 -2.04 13.90
C THR A 54 -1.36 -3.40 13.58
N GLY A 55 -0.49 -4.35 13.21
CA GLY A 55 -0.90 -5.69 12.78
C GLY A 55 -0.84 -5.88 11.27
N ILE A 56 -0.41 -4.87 10.50
CA ILE A 56 -0.41 -4.96 9.04
C ILE A 56 0.34 -6.20 8.54
N THR A 57 -0.31 -6.91 7.63
CA THR A 57 0.23 -8.11 6.99
C THR A 57 0.35 -7.93 5.49
N ALA A 58 1.09 -8.84 4.85
CA ALA A 58 1.26 -8.84 3.39
C ALA A 58 -0.09 -8.90 2.63
N SER A 59 -1.15 -9.46 3.21
CA SER A 59 -2.47 -9.52 2.56
C SER A 59 -3.19 -8.18 2.44
N ALA A 60 -2.74 -7.14 3.14
CA ALA A 60 -3.27 -5.79 2.98
C ALA A 60 -2.85 -5.14 1.64
N ILE A 61 -1.78 -5.64 1.01
CA ILE A 61 -1.19 -5.07 -0.21
C ILE A 61 -1.14 -6.16 -1.29
N THR A 62 -1.85 -5.94 -2.40
CA THR A 62 -1.94 -6.93 -3.48
C THR A 62 -0.75 -6.87 -4.44
N GLN A 63 -0.15 -5.69 -4.60
CA GLN A 63 0.90 -5.47 -5.58
C GLN A 63 1.73 -4.21 -5.29
N LEU A 64 3.02 -4.29 -5.58
CA LEU A 64 3.87 -3.12 -5.85
C LEU A 64 4.12 -3.02 -7.36
N SER A 65 4.09 -1.80 -7.90
CA SER A 65 4.31 -1.53 -9.33
C SER A 65 5.34 -0.43 -9.51
N VAL A 66 6.23 -0.56 -10.51
CA VAL A 66 7.15 0.51 -10.92
C VAL A 66 6.59 1.18 -12.16
N TYR A 67 6.46 2.50 -12.12
CA TYR A 67 6.07 3.34 -13.25
C TYR A 67 7.20 4.27 -13.66
N LYS A 68 7.25 4.62 -14.95
CA LYS A 68 8.02 5.75 -15.47
C LYS A 68 7.10 6.95 -15.64
N SER A 69 7.50 8.09 -15.11
CA SER A 69 6.77 9.36 -15.19
C SER A 69 7.65 10.50 -15.71
N THR A 70 6.99 11.54 -16.22
CA THR A 70 7.61 12.84 -16.54
C THR A 70 7.72 13.76 -15.33
N ASP A 71 6.96 13.50 -14.26
CA ASP A 71 6.99 14.28 -13.03
C ASP A 71 6.96 13.38 -11.78
N ALA A 72 6.89 14.01 -10.61
CA ALA A 72 7.00 13.35 -9.31
C ALA A 72 5.66 12.81 -8.78
N VAL A 73 4.57 12.90 -9.56
CA VAL A 73 3.23 12.59 -9.11
C VAL A 73 2.70 11.39 -9.88
N PHE A 74 2.24 10.37 -9.16
CA PHE A 74 1.57 9.25 -9.79
C PHE A 74 0.23 9.67 -10.41
N ASP A 75 0.13 9.59 -11.73
CA ASP A 75 -1.09 9.84 -12.48
C ASP A 75 -1.30 8.83 -13.62
N ALA A 76 -2.12 7.81 -13.36
CA ALA A 76 -2.57 6.92 -14.43
C ALA A 76 -3.69 7.60 -15.26
N PRO A 77 -3.64 7.59 -16.61
CA PRO A 77 -2.81 6.75 -17.47
C PRO A 77 -1.56 7.43 -18.07
N SER A 78 -1.17 8.63 -17.65
CA SER A 78 0.04 9.32 -18.17
C SER A 78 1.31 8.56 -17.83
N ASP A 79 1.34 7.93 -16.66
CA ASP A 79 2.45 7.11 -16.22
C ASP A 79 2.53 5.74 -16.88
N SER A 80 3.72 5.38 -17.35
CA SER A 80 3.96 4.12 -18.05
C SER A 80 4.39 3.02 -17.08
N LEU A 81 3.57 1.97 -16.94
CA LEU A 81 3.93 0.80 -16.14
C LEU A 81 5.15 0.08 -16.71
N LEU A 82 6.14 -0.19 -15.86
CA LEU A 82 7.37 -0.87 -16.24
C LEU A 82 7.54 -2.26 -15.62
N GLY A 83 6.88 -2.54 -14.50
CA GLY A 83 7.01 -3.82 -13.80
C GLY A 83 6.10 -3.92 -12.58
N THR A 84 5.83 -5.14 -12.15
CA THR A 84 4.92 -5.45 -11.03
C THR A 84 5.47 -6.59 -10.17
N GLN A 85 5.17 -6.55 -8.88
CA GLN A 85 5.47 -7.61 -7.92
C GLN A 85 4.22 -7.86 -7.06
N THR A 86 3.69 -9.08 -7.08
CA THR A 86 2.49 -9.46 -6.31
C THR A 86 2.82 -10.12 -4.98
N ILE A 87 4.07 -10.55 -4.78
CA ILE A 87 4.54 -11.02 -3.48
C ILE A 87 5.15 -9.83 -2.74
N VAL A 88 4.39 -9.23 -1.84
CA VAL A 88 4.82 -8.10 -1.01
C VAL A 88 5.20 -8.61 0.38
N ASN A 89 6.42 -8.30 0.82
CA ASN A 89 6.89 -8.62 2.16
C ASN A 89 6.67 -7.43 3.10
N ILE A 90 6.22 -7.70 4.33
CA ILE A 90 6.22 -6.74 5.44
C ILE A 90 7.41 -7.03 6.35
N GLY A 91 8.18 -6.00 6.69
CA GLY A 91 9.40 -6.09 7.50
C GLY A 91 10.63 -6.63 6.77
N ALA A 92 10.53 -6.91 5.46
CA ALA A 92 11.65 -7.36 4.63
C ALA A 92 11.61 -6.73 3.24
N PRO A 93 12.76 -6.65 2.53
CA PRO A 93 12.79 -6.08 1.18
C PRO A 93 11.89 -6.83 0.19
N THR A 94 11.17 -6.06 -0.60
CA THR A 94 10.42 -6.49 -1.78
C THR A 94 11.07 -5.85 -3.01
N THR A 95 11.57 -6.68 -3.92
CA THR A 95 12.14 -6.22 -5.18
C THR A 95 11.09 -6.25 -6.27
N VAL A 96 10.85 -5.09 -6.89
CA VAL A 96 9.99 -4.95 -8.07
C VAL A 96 10.86 -4.91 -9.32
N SER A 97 10.95 -6.04 -10.02
CA SER A 97 11.68 -6.13 -11.28
C SER A 97 10.89 -5.48 -12.41
N LEU A 98 11.58 -4.79 -13.31
CA LEU A 98 11.01 -4.33 -14.56
C LEU A 98 10.74 -5.55 -15.47
N THR A 99 9.68 -5.48 -16.27
CA THR A 99 9.33 -6.49 -17.27
C THR A 99 10.45 -6.68 -18.30
N ALA A 100 11.17 -5.61 -18.64
CA ALA A 100 12.40 -5.63 -19.40
C ALA A 100 13.36 -4.55 -18.90
N PRO A 101 14.69 -4.78 -18.92
CA PRO A 101 15.66 -3.75 -18.57
C PRO A 101 15.46 -2.48 -19.40
N LEU A 102 15.47 -1.32 -18.75
CA LEU A 102 15.20 -0.03 -19.41
C LEU A 102 16.46 0.82 -19.49
N THR A 103 16.77 1.29 -20.70
CA THR A 103 17.87 2.24 -20.97
C THR A 103 17.33 3.50 -21.62
N TRP A 104 17.91 4.66 -21.28
CA TRP A 104 17.59 5.96 -21.85
C TRP A 104 18.84 6.83 -21.83
N SER A 105 18.92 7.81 -22.72
CA SER A 105 20.08 8.71 -22.88
C SER A 105 19.72 10.19 -22.89
N SER A 106 18.42 10.49 -22.82
CA SER A 106 17.86 11.83 -22.75
C SER A 106 16.77 11.84 -21.70
N ASP A 107 16.46 13.03 -21.21
CA ASP A 107 15.53 13.28 -20.11
C ASP A 107 16.00 12.79 -18.74
N PHE A 108 15.29 13.26 -17.71
CA PHE A 108 15.50 12.90 -16.31
C PHE A 108 14.16 12.40 -15.75
N PRO A 109 13.70 11.21 -16.18
CA PRO A 109 12.40 10.69 -15.78
C PRO A 109 12.37 10.39 -14.29
N TYR A 110 11.15 10.39 -13.77
CA TYR A 110 10.87 9.85 -12.45
C TYR A 110 10.49 8.38 -12.57
N PHE A 111 10.87 7.63 -11.56
CA PHE A 111 10.46 6.26 -11.35
C PHE A 111 9.70 6.20 -10.04
N LEU A 112 8.43 5.83 -10.14
CA LEU A 112 7.49 5.82 -9.03
C LEU A 112 7.22 4.36 -8.66
N VAL A 113 7.32 4.03 -7.38
CA VAL A 113 6.78 2.76 -6.87
C VAL A 113 5.43 3.03 -6.24
N VAL A 114 4.44 2.27 -6.67
CA VAL A 114 3.04 2.42 -6.27
C VAL A 114 2.58 1.12 -5.61
N ALA A 115 2.02 1.23 -4.40
CA ALA A 115 1.34 0.13 -3.73
C ALA A 115 -0.14 0.11 -4.12
N THR A 116 -0.67 -1.09 -4.38
CA THR A 116 -2.11 -1.32 -4.59
C THR A 116 -2.65 -2.08 -3.39
N PHE A 117 -3.66 -1.51 -2.72
CA PHE A 117 -4.26 -2.14 -1.56
C PHE A 117 -5.24 -3.24 -1.94
N ASN A 118 -5.43 -4.19 -1.03
CA ASN A 118 -6.43 -5.23 -1.19
C ASN A 118 -7.82 -4.61 -1.10
N SER A 119 -8.64 -4.80 -2.15
CA SER A 119 -9.98 -4.22 -2.22
C SER A 119 -10.96 -4.86 -1.23
N THR A 120 -10.63 -6.03 -0.68
CA THR A 120 -11.43 -6.73 0.33
C THR A 120 -10.77 -6.67 1.72
N HIS A 121 -9.90 -5.69 1.96
CA HIS A 121 -9.27 -5.50 3.26
C HIS A 121 -10.32 -5.11 4.31
N THR A 122 -10.21 -5.67 5.51
CA THR A 122 -11.06 -5.38 6.67
C THR A 122 -10.17 -4.96 7.83
N ASP A 123 -10.64 -4.03 8.65
CA ASP A 123 -9.89 -3.61 9.84
C ASP A 123 -9.75 -4.77 10.82
N GLU A 124 -8.64 -4.80 11.53
CA GLU A 124 -8.36 -5.82 12.53
C GLU A 124 -9.21 -5.59 13.79
N LEU A 125 -9.65 -6.69 14.43
CA LEU A 125 -10.44 -6.65 15.68
C LEU A 125 -9.73 -5.98 16.86
N SER A 126 -8.43 -5.70 16.72
CA SER A 126 -7.61 -4.99 17.70
C SER A 126 -7.99 -3.51 17.84
N GLY A 127 -8.78 -2.96 16.90
CA GLY A 127 -9.16 -1.55 16.83
C GLY A 127 -8.04 -0.63 16.33
N PHE A 128 -6.94 -1.20 15.85
CA PHE A 128 -5.90 -0.46 15.14
C PHE A 128 -6.11 -0.60 13.64
N LYS A 129 -6.03 0.53 12.93
CA LYS A 129 -6.03 0.56 11.47
C LYS A 129 -4.65 0.13 10.97
N ASP A 130 -4.63 -0.71 9.93
CA ASP A 130 -3.39 -1.16 9.32
C ASP A 130 -2.60 0.05 8.80
N ALA A 131 -1.35 0.19 9.25
CA ALA A 131 -0.48 1.26 8.81
C ALA A 131 0.93 0.76 8.56
N PHE A 132 1.60 1.38 7.59
CA PHE A 132 2.96 1.06 7.27
C PHE A 132 3.80 2.30 6.98
N ARG A 133 5.10 2.09 7.12
CA ARG A 133 6.16 3.01 6.74
C ARG A 133 7.02 2.36 5.67
N VAL A 134 7.73 3.17 4.91
CA VAL A 134 8.53 2.73 3.77
C VAL A 134 9.98 3.12 3.98
N GLY A 135 10.88 2.15 3.82
CA GLY A 135 12.30 2.36 3.79
C GLY A 135 12.96 1.68 2.59
N SER A 136 14.24 1.96 2.38
CA SER A 136 15.05 1.31 1.36
C SER A 136 16.49 1.18 1.84
N ASN A 137 17.16 0.09 1.46
CA ASN A 137 18.59 -0.05 1.71
C ASN A 137 19.39 0.80 0.71
N ALA A 138 20.64 1.13 1.06
CA ALA A 138 21.57 1.68 0.07
C ALA A 138 21.75 0.68 -1.09
N GLY A 139 21.74 1.17 -2.33
CA GLY A 139 21.73 0.31 -3.52
C GLY A 139 20.37 -0.31 -3.84
N ALA A 140 19.27 0.28 -3.39
CA ALA A 140 17.91 -0.16 -3.70
C ALA A 140 17.56 -0.12 -5.20
N ILE A 141 18.24 0.74 -5.97
CA ILE A 141 18.01 0.91 -7.41
C ILE A 141 19.00 0.01 -8.14
N GLN A 142 18.50 -1.07 -8.75
CA GLN A 142 19.33 -2.10 -9.36
C GLN A 142 19.59 -1.79 -10.83
N THR A 143 20.85 -1.80 -11.22
CA THR A 143 21.27 -1.47 -12.59
C THR A 143 22.26 -2.48 -13.14
N SER A 144 22.45 -2.49 -14.46
CA SER A 144 23.45 -3.35 -15.12
C SER A 144 24.91 -2.99 -14.81
N SER A 145 25.17 -1.86 -14.15
CA SER A 145 26.53 -1.36 -13.93
C SER A 145 26.84 -1.13 -12.44
N GLY A 146 26.01 -1.69 -11.56
CA GLY A 146 26.11 -1.53 -10.12
C GLY A 146 24.89 -0.82 -9.54
N ASN A 147 24.50 -1.22 -8.34
CA ASN A 147 23.32 -0.65 -7.70
C ASN A 147 23.59 0.77 -7.18
N VAL A 148 22.57 1.62 -7.19
CA VAL A 148 22.64 3.02 -6.77
C VAL A 148 21.52 3.39 -5.79
N GLY A 149 21.55 4.62 -5.27
CA GLY A 149 20.62 5.12 -4.27
C GLY A 149 21.16 5.03 -2.85
N SER A 150 20.87 6.04 -2.04
CA SER A 150 21.15 6.00 -0.59
C SER A 150 20.05 5.22 0.13
N ALA A 151 20.29 4.94 1.41
CA ALA A 151 19.23 4.36 2.24
C ALA A 151 18.16 5.41 2.54
N ILE A 152 16.90 4.96 2.60
CA ILE A 152 15.79 5.70 3.21
C ILE A 152 15.46 4.99 4.52
N THR A 153 15.54 5.75 5.61
CA THR A 153 15.10 5.27 6.92
C THR A 153 13.59 5.42 7.02
N ALA A 154 12.90 4.33 7.32
CA ALA A 154 11.46 4.36 7.59
C ALA A 154 11.20 5.06 8.94
N ASP A 155 10.27 6.01 8.96
CA ASP A 155 9.87 6.75 10.16
C ASP A 155 8.36 6.57 10.40
N ASP A 156 7.95 6.49 11.66
CA ASP A 156 6.54 6.49 12.02
C ASP A 156 5.89 7.85 11.74
N ALA A 157 6.63 8.96 11.67
CA ALA A 157 6.09 10.23 11.24
C ALA A 157 5.67 10.24 9.76
N ASP A 158 6.30 9.38 8.95
CA ASP A 158 6.12 9.24 7.51
C ASP A 158 5.42 7.90 7.18
N ARG A 159 4.11 7.85 7.44
CA ARG A 159 3.30 6.63 7.36
C ARG A 159 2.11 6.76 6.43
N HIS A 160 1.64 5.62 5.97
CA HIS A 160 0.36 5.48 5.31
C HIS A 160 -0.55 4.56 6.11
N THR A 161 -1.81 4.95 6.29
CA THR A 161 -2.83 4.16 6.98
C THR A 161 -3.89 3.73 5.97
N ILE A 162 -4.25 2.46 5.98
CA ILE A 162 -5.40 1.96 5.24
C ILE A 162 -6.61 2.13 6.15
N ASP A 163 -7.60 2.87 5.70
CA ASP A 163 -8.76 3.27 6.50
C ASP A 163 -10.06 2.97 5.75
N ILE A 164 -10.91 2.15 6.36
CA ILE A 164 -12.23 1.80 5.85
C ILE A 164 -13.21 2.86 6.32
N LEU A 165 -13.83 3.58 5.38
CA LEU A 165 -14.90 4.50 5.70
C LEU A 165 -16.24 3.77 5.63
N ALA A 166 -16.81 3.42 6.79
CA ALA A 166 -18.13 2.85 6.83
C ALA A 166 -19.18 3.80 6.23
N THR A 167 -20.04 3.25 5.37
CA THR A 167 -21.19 3.95 4.76
C THR A 167 -22.51 3.28 5.08
N GLN A 168 -22.49 2.11 5.72
CA GLN A 168 -23.67 1.35 6.10
C GLN A 168 -23.47 0.60 7.42
N ILE A 169 -24.58 0.34 8.11
CA ILE A 169 -24.65 -0.57 9.27
C ILE A 169 -25.39 -1.82 8.85
N VAL A 170 -24.82 -2.99 9.11
CA VAL A 170 -25.38 -4.29 8.72
C VAL A 170 -25.59 -5.15 9.96
N PHE A 171 -26.76 -5.79 10.06
CA PHE A 171 -27.00 -6.83 11.07
C PHE A 171 -26.39 -8.15 10.59
N THR A 172 -25.40 -8.67 11.32
CA THR A 172 -24.84 -10.01 11.08
C THR A 172 -25.51 -11.07 11.94
N THR A 173 -26.17 -10.65 13.02
CA THR A 173 -27.11 -11.48 13.79
C THR A 173 -28.39 -10.68 14.04
N LEU A 174 -29.52 -11.22 13.59
CA LEU A 174 -30.83 -10.61 13.87
C LEU A 174 -31.23 -10.86 15.32
N PRO A 175 -31.91 -9.90 15.96
CA PRO A 175 -32.46 -10.12 17.29
C PRO A 175 -33.50 -11.24 17.22
N SER A 176 -33.50 -12.14 18.21
CA SER A 176 -34.50 -13.19 18.29
C SER A 176 -34.87 -13.53 19.73
N ASP A 177 -36.11 -13.96 19.91
CA ASP A 177 -36.60 -14.50 21.16
C ASP A 177 -37.33 -15.82 20.90
N PRO A 178 -36.81 -16.97 21.35
CA PRO A 178 -37.46 -18.27 21.19
C PRO A 178 -38.84 -18.37 21.85
N ALA A 179 -39.16 -17.50 22.83
CA ALA A 179 -40.46 -17.46 23.48
C ALA A 179 -41.57 -16.80 22.62
N ALA A 180 -41.19 -16.12 21.54
CA ALA A 180 -42.12 -15.53 20.57
C ALA A 180 -42.68 -16.61 19.64
N ALA A 181 -43.79 -17.23 20.06
CA ALA A 181 -44.39 -18.37 19.35
C ALA A 181 -44.80 -18.05 17.89
N ASN A 182 -44.99 -16.79 17.52
CA ASN A 182 -45.36 -16.37 16.16
C ASN A 182 -44.28 -15.51 15.48
N GLY A 183 -43.06 -15.47 16.02
CA GLY A 183 -42.02 -14.54 15.55
C GLY A 183 -42.32 -13.07 15.88
N ASP A 184 -43.24 -12.84 16.83
CA ASP A 184 -43.68 -11.56 17.34
C ASP A 184 -42.70 -10.96 18.37
N ILE A 185 -42.52 -9.64 18.37
CA ILE A 185 -41.66 -8.97 19.37
C ILE A 185 -42.49 -8.62 20.59
N VAL A 186 -42.14 -9.15 21.77
CA VAL A 186 -42.77 -8.78 23.04
C VAL A 186 -42.18 -7.47 23.55
N SER A 187 -42.98 -6.40 23.57
CA SER A 187 -42.54 -5.08 24.03
C SER A 187 -42.07 -5.13 25.49
N GLY A 188 -40.91 -4.52 25.77
CA GLY A 188 -40.33 -4.45 27.12
C GLY A 188 -39.59 -5.72 27.56
N GLN A 189 -39.56 -6.78 26.75
CA GLN A 189 -38.72 -7.95 26.97
C GLN A 189 -37.39 -7.81 26.23
N VAL A 190 -36.31 -8.24 26.88
CA VAL A 190 -34.98 -8.27 26.25
C VAL A 190 -34.90 -9.49 25.33
N PHE A 191 -34.37 -9.32 24.13
CA PHE A 191 -34.15 -10.44 23.22
C PHE A 191 -33.20 -11.48 23.83
N THR A 192 -33.55 -12.76 23.70
CA THR A 192 -32.67 -13.86 24.09
C THR A 192 -31.39 -13.85 23.27
N THR A 193 -31.49 -13.58 21.95
CA THR A 193 -30.34 -13.33 21.07
C THR A 193 -30.21 -11.84 20.84
N GLN A 194 -29.12 -11.25 21.31
CA GLN A 194 -28.82 -9.86 21.04
C GLN A 194 -28.42 -9.67 19.57
N PRO A 195 -28.84 -8.57 18.93
CA PRO A 195 -28.39 -8.28 17.58
C PRO A 195 -26.89 -8.00 17.57
N VAL A 196 -26.21 -8.46 16.53
CA VAL A 196 -24.83 -8.09 16.22
C VAL A 196 -24.86 -7.20 15.00
N VAL A 197 -24.23 -6.03 15.11
CA VAL A 197 -24.13 -5.04 14.04
C VAL A 197 -22.68 -4.83 13.67
N GLU A 198 -22.42 -4.59 12.40
CA GLU A 198 -21.11 -4.22 11.86
C GLU A 198 -21.25 -2.94 11.04
N ALA A 199 -20.26 -2.06 11.17
CA ALA A 199 -20.08 -0.95 10.26
C ALA A 199 -19.33 -1.45 9.02
N ARG A 200 -19.83 -1.13 7.82
CA ARG A 200 -19.23 -1.57 6.57
C ARG A 200 -19.18 -0.46 5.54
N ASP A 201 -18.20 -0.52 4.64
CA ASP A 201 -18.18 0.32 3.45
C ASP A 201 -19.16 -0.18 2.37
N ALA A 202 -19.18 0.49 1.21
CA ALA A 202 -20.06 0.13 0.10
C ALA A 202 -19.65 -1.19 -0.59
N ASN A 203 -18.41 -1.65 -0.41
CA ASN A 203 -17.88 -2.90 -0.94
C ASN A 203 -18.08 -4.08 0.02
N GLY A 204 -18.54 -3.81 1.24
CA GLY A 204 -18.78 -4.81 2.28
C GLY A 204 -17.59 -5.07 3.19
N ASN A 205 -16.54 -4.25 3.12
CA ASN A 205 -15.41 -4.28 4.04
C ASN A 205 -15.85 -3.83 5.43
N VAL A 206 -15.34 -4.47 6.48
CA VAL A 206 -15.72 -4.21 7.88
C VAL A 206 -14.79 -3.14 8.47
N ASP A 207 -15.40 -2.08 9.01
CA ASP A 207 -14.79 -1.00 9.80
C ASP A 207 -15.08 -1.28 11.29
N ILE A 208 -14.03 -1.31 12.13
CA ILE A 208 -14.10 -1.77 13.54
C ILE A 208 -13.80 -0.63 14.51
#